data_AF-A0A849FMZ2-F1
#
_entry.id   AF-A0A849FMZ2-F1
#
_cell.length_a   1.000
_cell.length_b   1.000
_cell.length_c   1.000
_cell.angle_alpha   90.00
_cell.angle_beta   90.00
_cell.angle_gamma   90.00
#
_symmetry.space_group_name_H-M   'P 1'
#
loop_
_entity.id
_entity.type
_entity.pdbx_description
1 polymer ?
#
loop_
_entity_poly.entity_id
_entity_poly.type
_entity_poly.pdbx_seq_one_letter_code
_entity_poly.pdbx_strand_id
1 'polypeptide(L)'
;MSNYGLIIIIIVYLAILFYIAFIAEKNSKSKWVNNPYVYTLSLAVYCSAWTYYGSVGMAANSGVGFLPIYLGPAIAIPLWIVLLRKIIRISKQHKISSIADFI
;
A
#
# COMPACT_ATOMS: atom_id res chain seq x y z
N MET A 1 4.67 -29.47 -9.36
CA MET A 1 3.30 -28.89 -9.34
C MET A 1 2.91 -28.63 -10.79
N SER A 2 1.75 -29.14 -11.23
CA SER A 2 1.31 -28.99 -12.63
C SER A 2 1.15 -27.51 -12.99
N ASN A 3 1.79 -27.04 -14.07
CA ASN A 3 1.72 -25.64 -14.54
C ASN A 3 0.29 -25.11 -14.63
N TYR A 4 -0.67 -25.98 -14.97
CA TYR A 4 -2.09 -25.64 -15.04
C TYR A 4 -2.68 -25.27 -13.67
N GLY A 5 -2.24 -25.92 -12.59
CA GLY A 5 -2.72 -25.60 -11.23
C GLY A 5 -2.32 -24.20 -10.78
N LEU A 6 -1.09 -23.77 -11.09
CA LEU A 6 -0.62 -22.41 -10.78
C LEU A 6 -1.41 -21.34 -11.54
N ILE A 7 -1.67 -21.58 -12.82
CA ILE A 7 -2.45 -20.66 -13.65
C ILE A 7 -3.86 -20.50 -13.11
N ILE A 8 -4.53 -21.60 -12.72
CA ILE A 8 -5.86 -21.56 -12.11
C ILE A 8 -5.85 -20.74 -10.82
N ILE A 9 -4.86 -20.96 -9.95
CA ILE A 9 -4.74 -20.22 -8.69
C ILE A 9 -4.60 -18.71 -8.95
N ILE A 10 -3.75 -18.31 -9.91
CA ILE A 10 -3.54 -16.90 -10.26
C ILE A 10 -4.84 -16.29 -10.81
N ILE A 11 -5.53 -16.98 -11.72
CA ILE A 11 -6.80 -16.50 -12.29
C ILE A 11 -7.86 -16.32 -11.20
N VAL A 12 -8.02 -17.31 -10.32
CA VAL A 12 -8.99 -17.24 -9.20
C VAL A 12 -8.63 -16.09 -8.26
N TYR A 13 -7.36 -15.94 -7.91
CA TYR A 13 -6.90 -14.84 -7.05
C TYR A 13 -7.20 -13.47 -7.66
N LEU A 14 -6.88 -13.26 -8.94
CA LEU A 14 -7.18 -12.01 -9.64
C LEU A 14 -8.69 -11.78 -9.74
N ALA A 15 -9.48 -12.80 -10.09
CA ALA A 15 -10.93 -12.69 -10.17
C ALA A 15 -11.54 -12.24 -8.84
N ILE A 16 -11.06 -12.79 -7.71
CA ILE A 16 -11.48 -12.37 -6.36
C ILE A 16 -11.12 -10.90 -6.10
N LEU A 17 -9.90 -10.48 -6.41
CA LEU A 17 -9.47 -9.09 -6.22
C LEU A 17 -10.33 -8.11 -7.04
N PHE A 18 -10.57 -8.40 -8.32
CA PHE A 18 -11.44 -7.60 -9.18
C PHE A 18 -12.89 -7.58 -8.69
N TYR A 19 -13.39 -8.72 -8.20
CA TYR A 19 -14.73 -8.80 -7.64
C TYR A 19 -14.90 -7.92 -6.39
N ILE A 20 -13.91 -7.94 -5.48
CA ILE A 20 -13.91 -7.06 -4.30
C ILE A 20 -13.86 -5.58 -4.73
N ALA A 21 -13.00 -5.25 -5.69
CA ALA A 21 -12.91 -3.89 -6.22
C ALA A 21 -14.24 -3.41 -6.82
N PHE A 22 -14.92 -4.26 -7.60
CA PHE A 22 -16.21 -3.96 -8.21
C PHE A 22 -17.30 -3.69 -7.16
N ILE A 23 -17.36 -4.49 -6.09
CA ILE A 23 -18.30 -4.26 -4.98
C ILE A 23 -17.99 -2.95 -4.25
N ALA A 24 -16.71 -2.66 -4.02
CA ALA A 24 -16.27 -1.44 -3.34
C ALA A 24 -16.62 -0.19 -4.17
N GLU A 25 -16.46 -0.24 -5.49
CA GLU A 25 -16.80 0.87 -6.39
C GLU A 25 -18.31 1.13 -6.43
N LYS A 26 -19.12 0.07 -6.58
CA LYS A 26 -20.59 0.18 -6.56
C LYS A 26 -21.11 0.77 -5.24
N ASN A 27 -20.40 0.55 -4.14
CA ASN A 27 -20.74 1.04 -2.80
C ASN A 27 -19.79 2.15 -2.31
N SER A 28 -19.21 2.94 -3.21
CA SER A 28 -18.19 3.95 -2.89
C SER A 28 -18.59 4.94 -1.77
N LYS A 29 -19.89 5.24 -1.62
CA LYS A 29 -20.41 6.12 -0.55
C LYS A 29 -20.75 5.39 0.76
N SER A 30 -20.60 4.08 0.84
CA SER A 30 -20.91 3.29 2.03
C SER A 30 -19.87 3.48 3.13
N LYS A 31 -20.31 3.52 4.39
CA LYS A 31 -19.45 3.62 5.58
C LYS A 31 -18.43 2.48 5.68
N TRP A 32 -18.69 1.35 5.03
CA TRP A 32 -17.78 0.21 4.97
C TRP A 32 -16.53 0.48 4.13
N VAL A 33 -16.68 1.19 3.01
CA VAL A 33 -15.56 1.52 2.11
C VAL A 33 -14.78 2.72 2.67
N ASN A 34 -15.47 3.68 3.28
CA ASN A 34 -14.86 4.88 3.85
C ASN A 34 -14.54 4.75 5.35
N ASN A 35 -13.99 3.59 5.74
CA ASN A 35 -13.61 3.31 7.13
C ASN A 35 -12.12 3.65 7.36
N PRO A 36 -11.75 4.29 8.49
CA PRO A 36 -10.36 4.47 8.90
C PRO A 36 -9.47 3.24 8.75
N TYR A 37 -9.99 2.03 9.01
CA TYR A 37 -9.21 0.80 8.84
C TYR A 37 -8.80 0.56 7.38
N VAL A 38 -9.68 0.80 6.41
CA VAL A 38 -9.37 0.66 4.98
C VAL A 38 -8.31 1.66 4.56
N TYR A 39 -8.36 2.89 5.09
CA TYR A 39 -7.33 3.90 4.87
C TYR A 39 -5.98 3.47 5.43
N THR A 40 -5.94 2.99 6.68
CA THR A 40 -4.71 2.51 7.32
C THR A 40 -4.15 1.26 6.64
N LEU A 41 -4.99 0.30 6.26
CA LEU A 41 -4.58 -0.90 5.53
C LEU A 41 -4.05 -0.56 4.14
N SER A 42 -4.61 0.45 3.48
CA SER A 42 -4.10 0.93 2.18
C SER A 42 -2.68 1.50 2.26
N LEU A 43 -2.24 2.02 3.41
CA LEU A 43 -0.84 2.44 3.57
C LEU A 43 0.15 1.26 3.44
N ALA A 44 -0.30 0.02 3.69
CA ALA A 44 0.54 -1.17 3.54
C ALA A 44 0.95 -1.47 2.08
N VAL A 45 0.37 -0.77 1.09
CA VAL A 45 0.81 -0.80 -0.31
C VAL A 45 2.29 -0.41 -0.45
N TYR A 46 2.85 0.32 0.53
CA TYR A 46 4.29 0.57 0.63
C TYR A 46 5.12 -0.73 0.60
N CYS A 47 4.63 -1.82 1.21
CA CYS A 47 5.26 -3.14 1.22
C CYS A 47 4.99 -3.92 -0.08
N SER A 48 5.52 -3.40 -1.19
CA SER A 48 5.32 -3.97 -2.53
C SER A 48 6.23 -5.17 -2.80
N ALA A 49 5.93 -5.92 -3.87
CA ALA A 49 6.79 -7.00 -4.36
C ALA A 49 8.25 -6.54 -4.59
N TRP A 50 8.45 -5.28 -4.99
CA TRP A 50 9.79 -4.70 -5.13
C TRP A 50 10.57 -4.71 -3.80
N THR A 51 9.94 -4.29 -2.71
CA THR A 51 10.57 -4.31 -1.38
C THR A 51 10.87 -5.73 -0.91
N TYR A 52 9.99 -6.68 -1.22
CA TYR A 52 10.19 -8.09 -0.90
C TYR A 52 11.36 -8.70 -1.67
N TYR A 53 11.34 -8.64 -3.01
CA TYR A 53 12.40 -9.21 -3.84
C TYR A 53 13.74 -8.50 -3.64
N GLY A 54 13.73 -7.18 -3.44
CA GLY A 54 14.92 -6.40 -3.11
C GLY A 54 15.53 -6.80 -1.76
N SER A 55 14.70 -7.00 -0.73
CA SER A 55 15.17 -7.44 0.59
C SER A 55 15.71 -8.87 0.56
N VAL A 56 15.07 -9.77 -0.17
CA VAL A 56 15.57 -11.15 -0.37
C VAL A 56 16.88 -11.15 -1.15
N GLY A 57 17.00 -10.33 -2.19
CA GLY A 57 18.24 -10.17 -2.96
C GLY A 57 19.39 -9.58 -2.12
N MET A 58 19.10 -8.59 -1.28
CA MET A 58 20.09 -8.05 -0.33
C MET A 58 20.45 -9.05 0.76
N ALA A 59 19.50 -9.86 1.24
CA ALA A 59 19.78 -10.91 2.21
C ALA A 59 20.72 -11.99 1.64
N ALA A 60 20.55 -12.33 0.36
CA ALA A 60 21.41 -13.28 -0.34
C ALA A 60 22.85 -12.78 -0.55
N ASN A 61 23.05 -11.48 -0.79
CA ASN A 61 24.37 -10.90 -1.10
C ASN A 61 25.10 -10.28 0.10
N SER A 62 24.37 -9.60 0.99
CA SER A 62 24.92 -8.73 2.04
C SER A 62 24.33 -9.04 3.43
N GLY A 63 23.55 -10.12 3.58
CA GLY A 63 22.96 -10.53 4.85
C GLY A 63 21.94 -9.53 5.41
N VAL A 64 22.11 -9.09 6.66
CA VAL A 64 21.15 -8.24 7.40
C VAL A 64 21.01 -6.79 6.90
N GLY A 65 21.65 -6.44 5.77
CA GLY A 65 21.56 -5.10 5.15
C GLY A 65 20.16 -4.66 4.72
N PHE A 66 19.16 -5.55 4.74
CA PHE A 66 17.77 -5.18 4.47
C PHE A 66 17.05 -4.53 5.66
N LEU A 67 17.50 -4.72 6.90
CA LEU A 67 16.79 -4.22 8.08
C LEU A 67 16.53 -2.70 8.08
N PRO A 68 17.44 -1.82 7.61
CA PRO A 68 17.21 -0.38 7.60
C PRO A 68 15.97 0.05 6.80
N ILE A 69 15.57 -0.69 5.75
CA ILE A 69 14.38 -0.35 4.95
C ILE A 69 13.07 -0.57 5.73
N TYR A 70 13.10 -1.42 6.76
CA TYR A 70 11.95 -1.67 7.64
C TYR A 70 12.03 -0.82 8.91
N LEU A 71 13.22 -0.70 9.51
CA LEU A 71 13.45 0.07 10.74
C LEU A 71 13.34 1.58 10.51
N GLY A 72 13.82 2.09 9.37
CA GLY A 72 13.76 3.51 9.04
C GLY A 72 12.33 4.06 9.06
N PRO A 73 11.40 3.47 8.29
CA PRO A 73 9.98 3.84 8.35
C PRO A 73 9.39 3.66 9.75
N ALA A 74 9.73 2.58 10.47
CA ALA A 74 9.21 2.34 11.81
C ALA A 74 9.54 3.47 12.80
N ILE A 75 10.77 3.99 12.74
CA ILE A 75 11.23 5.12 13.56
C ILE A 75 10.66 6.44 13.05
N ALA A 76 10.48 6.58 11.74
CA ALA A 76 9.96 7.79 11.12
C ALA A 76 8.43 7.96 11.25
N ILE A 77 7.67 6.89 11.52
CA ILE A 77 6.20 6.90 11.69
C ILE A 77 5.67 8.07 12.55
N PRO A 78 6.19 8.34 13.77
CA PRO A 78 5.67 9.43 14.60
C PRO A 78 5.82 10.81 13.92
N LEU A 79 6.95 11.06 13.26
CA LEU A 79 7.20 12.30 12.51
C LEU A 79 6.32 12.37 11.25
N TRP A 80 6.20 11.24 10.56
CA TRP A 80 5.42 11.09 9.35
C TRP A 80 3.92 11.38 9.55
N ILE A 81 3.35 10.92 10.67
CA ILE A 81 1.94 11.17 11.02
C ILE A 81 1.65 12.67 11.19
N VAL A 82 2.57 13.41 11.80
CA VAL A 82 2.41 14.87 12.00
C VAL A 82 2.48 15.60 10.66
N LEU A 83 3.43 15.22 9.80
CA LEU A 83 3.58 15.78 8.46
C LEU A 83 2.36 15.48 7.58
N LEU A 84 1.88 14.23 7.55
CA LEU A 84 0.69 13.82 6.82
C LEU A 84 -0.54 14.65 7.20
N ARG A 85 -0.80 14.86 8.50
CA ARG A 85 -1.93 15.70 8.94
C ARG A 85 -1.82 17.12 8.44
N LYS A 86 -0.61 17.70 8.43
CA LYS A 86 -0.37 19.05 7.93
C LYS A 86 -0.61 19.14 6.43
N ILE A 87 -0.07 18.20 5.65
CA ILE A 87 -0.25 18.12 4.20
C ILE A 87 -1.74 17.96 3.86
N ILE A 88 -2.45 17.01 4.48
CA ILE A 88 -3.88 16.78 4.23
C ILE A 88 -4.71 18.04 4.51
N ARG A 89 -4.38 18.80 5.57
CA ARG A 89 -5.09 20.05 5.88
C ARG A 89 -4.88 21.09 4.79
N ILE A 90 -3.65 21.29 4.33
CA ILE A 90 -3.31 22.25 3.26
C ILE A 90 -3.96 21.82 1.95
N SER A 91 -3.85 20.54 1.56
CA SER A 91 -4.45 20.03 0.32
C SER A 91 -5.97 20.21 0.30
N LYS A 92 -6.66 20.00 1.44
CA LYS A 92 -8.10 20.24 1.54
C LYS A 92 -8.48 21.72 1.45
N GLN A 93 -7.68 22.61 2.03
CA GLN A 93 -7.92 24.06 1.95
C GLN A 93 -7.76 24.60 0.53
N HIS A 94 -6.75 24.11 -0.20
CA HIS A 94 -6.43 24.57 -1.55
C HIS A 94 -7.04 23.69 -2.66
N LYS A 95 -7.86 22.69 -2.32
CA LYS A 95 -8.47 21.72 -3.27
C LYS A 95 -7.44 21.04 -4.20
N ILE A 96 -6.26 20.78 -3.65
CA ILE A 96 -5.13 20.13 -4.34
C ILE A 96 -5.43 18.62 -4.41
N SER A 97 -5.40 18.06 -5.62
CA SER A 97 -5.79 16.67 -5.88
C SER A 97 -4.59 15.72 -6.06
N SER A 98 -3.43 16.28 -6.39
CA SER A 98 -2.20 15.51 -6.63
C SER A 98 -1.00 16.12 -5.90
N ILE A 99 0.09 15.34 -5.78
CA ILE A 99 1.37 15.87 -5.28
C ILE A 99 1.97 16.89 -6.24
N ALA A 100 1.73 16.75 -7.55
CA ALA A 100 2.20 17.71 -8.53
C ALA A 100 1.55 19.09 -8.34
N ASP A 101 0.27 19.13 -7.96
CA ASP A 101 -0.44 20.38 -7.64
C ASP A 101 -0.02 20.97 -6.28
N PHE A 102 0.71 20.21 -5.46
CA PHE A 102 1.16 20.65 -4.14
C PHE A 102 2.53 21.33 -4.16
N ILE A 103 3.36 21.00 -5.15
CA ILE A 103 4.73 21.53 -5.35
C ILE A 103 4.64 22.83 -6.14
#